data_AF-A0AAJ2GKH3-F1
#
_entry.id   AF-A0AAJ2GKH3-F1
#
_cell.length_a   1.000
_cell.length_b   1.000
_cell.length_c   1.000
_cell.angle_alpha   90.00
_cell.angle_beta   90.00
_cell.angle_gamma   90.00
#
_symmetry.space_group_name_H-M   'P 1'
#
loop_
_entity.id
_entity.type
_entity.pdbx_description
1 polymer ?
#
loop_
_entity_poly.entity_id
_entity_poly.type
_entity_poly.pdbx_seq_one_letter_code
_entity_poly.pdbx_strand_id
1 'polypeptide(L)'
;MIGRIVSQMQLASGLDVVRVLEEHLQRKIPFDRAIFLLMILRGSSGLRAFCNGLASTAPSVVDGISINAVAMSLNRPFETVRRHVHALIDDGICQRVDHGVSVRSETLALPAFATLLRSLHDHMVSVIEDLSQMGVPLPPNHVDRFYDPNATIAAAIDLVLAPFDYIRDAHASWLELVVVHTVATAGARKITRDPELSRRYGEADTAPPEDLREPIAITVLARTLRMSYSTVRREVESAVASGKLTRAGHGVLATDAYLRSAAIVQAGARATAHCAHVLRRLGPGGFRFDNPTHCYLDGKPAFLTFD
;
A
#
# COMPACT_ATOMS: atom_id res chain seq x y z
N MET A 1 1.31 -9.81 13.38
CA MET A 1 2.72 -9.47 13.12
C MET A 1 2.87 -9.05 11.67
N ILE A 2 2.90 -10.01 10.73
CA ILE A 2 3.04 -9.76 9.28
C ILE A 2 2.05 -8.69 8.81
N GLY A 3 0.76 -8.86 9.12
CA GLY A 3 -0.28 -7.90 8.73
C GLY A 3 -0.04 -6.46 9.22
N ARG A 4 0.57 -6.26 10.40
CA ARG A 4 0.83 -4.90 10.93
C ARG A 4 1.99 -4.22 10.23
N ILE A 5 3.10 -4.93 10.00
CA ILE A 5 4.26 -4.42 9.26
C ILE A 5 3.84 -4.07 7.83
N VAL A 6 3.09 -4.97 7.19
CA VAL A 6 2.54 -4.75 5.85
C VAL A 6 1.60 -3.54 5.85
N SER A 7 0.69 -3.41 6.82
CA SER A 7 -0.23 -2.25 6.89
C SER A 7 0.51 -0.91 7.04
N GLN A 8 1.59 -0.89 7.83
CA GLN A 8 2.45 0.30 7.94
C GLN A 8 3.06 0.68 6.58
N MET A 9 3.63 -0.29 5.88
CA MET A 9 4.18 -0.10 4.54
C MET A 9 3.13 0.36 3.53
N GLN A 10 1.93 -0.24 3.55
CA GLN A 10 0.80 0.11 2.67
C GLN A 10 0.41 1.59 2.83
N LEU A 11 0.28 2.06 4.07
CA LEU A 11 -0.05 3.46 4.35
C LEU A 11 1.09 4.41 3.97
N ALA A 12 2.32 4.13 4.39
CA ALA A 12 3.47 4.99 4.08
C ALA A 12 3.66 5.16 2.57
N SER A 13 3.61 4.05 1.83
CA SER A 13 3.69 4.02 0.37
C SER A 13 2.56 4.81 -0.30
N GLY A 14 1.31 4.63 0.14
CA GLY A 14 0.17 5.36 -0.40
C GLY A 14 0.28 6.88 -0.18
N LEU A 15 0.78 7.30 0.98
CA LEU A 15 0.99 8.71 1.31
C LEU A 15 2.15 9.34 0.54
N ASP A 16 3.21 8.58 0.27
CA ASP A 16 4.33 9.04 -0.57
C ASP A 16 3.87 9.35 -1.99
N VAL A 17 2.99 8.52 -2.58
CA VAL A 17 2.40 8.80 -3.90
C VAL A 17 1.62 10.11 -3.89
N VAL A 18 0.79 10.33 -2.86
CA VAL A 18 0.04 11.59 -2.72
C VAL A 18 1.00 12.78 -2.62
N ARG A 19 2.02 12.69 -1.75
CA ARG A 19 2.99 13.76 -1.55
C ARG A 19 3.70 14.14 -2.86
N VAL A 20 4.24 13.14 -3.56
CA VAL A 20 4.99 13.36 -4.80
C VAL A 20 4.12 13.97 -5.89
N LEU A 21 2.88 13.52 -6.01
CA LEU A 21 1.94 14.11 -6.96
C LEU A 21 1.52 15.54 -6.56
N GLU A 22 1.36 15.85 -5.26
CA GLU A 22 1.04 17.20 -4.78
C GLU A 22 2.20 18.16 -5.07
N GLU A 23 3.44 17.71 -4.83
CA GLU A 23 4.66 18.44 -5.13
C GLU A 23 4.82 18.67 -6.64
N HIS A 24 4.55 17.66 -7.46
CA HIS A 24 4.67 17.79 -8.91
C HIS A 24 3.60 18.72 -9.49
N LEU A 25 2.34 18.57 -9.08
CA LEU A 25 1.21 19.33 -9.61
C LEU A 25 1.02 20.69 -8.91
N GLN A 26 1.76 20.98 -7.84
CA GLN A 26 1.66 22.20 -7.03
C GLN A 26 0.23 22.45 -6.52
N ARG A 27 -0.52 21.37 -6.25
CA ARG A 27 -1.89 21.44 -5.72
C ARG A 27 -2.28 20.18 -4.98
N LYS A 28 -3.25 20.31 -4.09
CA LYS A 28 -3.85 19.16 -3.40
C LYS A 28 -4.55 18.23 -4.38
N ILE A 29 -4.51 16.95 -4.06
CA ILE A 29 -5.10 15.88 -4.88
C ILE A 29 -5.76 14.87 -3.97
N PRO A 30 -6.91 14.31 -4.40
CA PRO A 30 -7.61 13.33 -3.61
C PRO A 30 -6.80 12.03 -3.56
N PHE A 31 -6.81 11.38 -2.39
CA PHE A 31 -6.15 10.08 -2.16
C PHE A 31 -6.53 9.03 -3.22
N ASP A 32 -7.79 9.00 -3.67
CA ASP A 32 -8.26 8.12 -4.74
C ASP A 32 -7.40 8.22 -6.02
N ARG A 33 -6.90 9.42 -6.35
CA ARG A 33 -6.05 9.64 -7.53
C ARG A 33 -4.71 8.92 -7.40
N ALA A 34 -4.14 8.84 -6.20
CA ALA A 34 -2.90 8.10 -5.95
C ALA A 34 -3.09 6.59 -6.14
N ILE A 35 -4.21 6.03 -5.67
CA ILE A 35 -4.54 4.62 -5.89
C ILE A 35 -4.73 4.33 -7.38
N PHE A 36 -5.49 5.17 -8.10
CA PHE A 36 -5.68 4.96 -9.54
C PHE A 36 -4.36 5.02 -10.30
N LEU A 37 -3.44 5.92 -9.92
CA LEU A 37 -2.10 5.95 -10.49
C LEU A 37 -1.33 4.65 -10.22
N LEU A 38 -1.33 4.15 -8.99
CA LEU A 38 -0.68 2.88 -8.65
C LEU A 38 -1.27 1.71 -9.45
N MET A 39 -2.58 1.68 -9.67
CA MET A 39 -3.22 0.64 -10.51
C MET A 39 -2.83 0.76 -11.98
N ILE A 40 -2.71 1.98 -12.51
CA ILE A 40 -2.22 2.21 -13.88
C ILE A 40 -0.75 1.80 -13.99
N LEU A 41 0.07 2.17 -13.01
CA LEU A 41 1.49 1.83 -12.95
C LEU A 41 1.69 0.31 -12.89
N ARG A 42 0.89 -0.41 -12.09
CA ARG A 42 0.82 -1.88 -12.06
C ARG A 42 0.40 -2.48 -13.40
N GLY A 43 -0.53 -1.82 -14.08
CA GLY A 43 -1.13 -2.25 -15.34
C GLY A 43 -0.25 -2.02 -16.57
N SER A 44 0.64 -1.03 -16.50
CA SER A 44 1.48 -0.58 -17.61
C SER A 44 2.57 -1.60 -17.91
N SER A 45 2.76 -1.96 -19.18
CA SER A 45 3.82 -2.88 -19.62
C SER A 45 5.23 -2.38 -19.24
N GLY A 46 5.42 -1.06 -19.13
CA GLY A 46 6.68 -0.45 -18.71
C GLY A 46 7.16 -0.86 -17.30
N LEU A 47 6.29 -1.38 -16.43
CA LEU A 47 6.71 -2.04 -15.18
C LEU A 47 6.62 -3.57 -15.30
N ARG A 48 5.61 -4.10 -16.00
CA ARG A 48 5.40 -5.57 -16.16
C ARG A 48 6.48 -6.28 -16.99
N ALA A 49 7.04 -5.62 -18.01
CA ALA A 49 8.17 -6.13 -18.79
C ALA A 49 9.42 -6.28 -17.92
N PHE A 50 9.60 -5.39 -16.94
CA PHE A 50 10.65 -5.49 -15.94
C PHE A 50 10.36 -6.58 -14.89
N CYS A 51 9.11 -6.74 -14.44
CA CYS A 51 8.70 -7.72 -13.42
C CYS A 51 8.98 -9.19 -13.74
N ASN A 52 9.09 -9.56 -15.03
CA ASN A 52 9.12 -10.96 -15.44
C ASN A 52 10.54 -11.53 -15.56
N GLY A 53 11.59 -10.80 -15.16
CA GLY A 53 12.98 -11.29 -15.20
C GLY A 53 13.47 -11.66 -16.61
N LEU A 54 12.72 -11.28 -17.65
CA LEU A 54 13.15 -11.30 -19.02
C LEU A 54 13.71 -9.91 -19.30
N ALA A 55 15.02 -9.82 -19.42
CA ALA A 55 15.66 -8.66 -20.04
C ALA A 55 15.19 -8.59 -21.50
N SER A 56 14.01 -8.01 -21.74
CA SER A 56 13.51 -7.79 -23.09
C SER A 56 14.23 -6.60 -23.68
N THR A 57 15.21 -6.88 -24.52
CA THR A 57 15.92 -5.97 -25.43
C THR A 57 15.06 -5.52 -26.63
N ALA A 58 13.73 -5.42 -26.46
CA ALA A 58 12.84 -4.91 -27.50
C ALA A 58 11.96 -3.79 -26.93
N PRO A 59 11.66 -2.73 -27.70
CA PRO A 59 10.62 -1.78 -27.32
C PRO A 59 9.28 -2.54 -27.40
N SER A 60 8.88 -3.17 -26.29
CA SER A 60 7.55 -3.75 -26.17
C SER A 60 6.56 -2.61 -26.24
N VAL A 61 5.55 -2.75 -27.11
CA VAL A 61 4.35 -1.90 -27.13
C VAL A 61 3.99 -1.51 -25.70
N VAL A 62 3.78 -0.22 -25.46
CA VAL A 62 3.32 0.24 -24.15
C VAL A 62 1.87 -0.23 -23.99
N ASP A 63 1.66 -1.47 -23.57
CA ASP A 63 0.34 -1.98 -23.24
C ASP A 63 -0.15 -1.22 -22.01
N GLY A 64 -1.18 -0.41 -22.25
CA GLY A 64 -1.91 0.27 -21.20
C GLY A 64 -2.87 -0.70 -20.49
N ILE A 65 -3.44 -0.22 -19.39
CA ILE A 65 -4.60 -0.85 -18.77
C ILE A 65 -5.86 -0.11 -19.19
N SER A 66 -6.91 -0.85 -19.56
CA SER A 66 -8.19 -0.21 -19.88
C SER A 66 -8.80 0.40 -18.63
N ILE A 67 -9.49 1.54 -18.78
CA ILE A 67 -10.21 2.20 -17.67
C ILE A 67 -11.23 1.24 -17.05
N ASN A 68 -11.85 0.38 -17.87
CA ASN A 68 -12.76 -0.64 -17.39
C ASN A 68 -12.05 -1.70 -16.54
N ALA A 69 -10.85 -2.15 -16.92
CA ALA A 69 -10.06 -3.06 -16.09
C ALA A 69 -9.68 -2.40 -14.75
N VAL A 70 -9.26 -1.13 -14.75
CA VAL A 70 -9.02 -0.37 -13.50
C VAL A 70 -10.30 -0.32 -12.66
N ALA A 71 -11.45 -0.01 -13.27
CA ALA A 71 -12.73 0.05 -12.56
C ALA A 71 -13.16 -1.30 -11.99
N MET A 72 -12.98 -2.40 -12.72
CA MET A 72 -13.29 -3.75 -12.28
C MET A 72 -12.35 -4.21 -11.16
N SER A 73 -11.03 -4.04 -11.33
CA SER A 73 -10.05 -4.40 -10.28
C SER A 73 -10.30 -3.61 -9.00
N LEU A 74 -10.65 -2.33 -9.14
CA LEU A 74 -10.97 -1.49 -7.99
C LEU A 74 -12.44 -1.53 -7.61
N ASN A 75 -13.26 -2.38 -8.25
CA ASN A 75 -14.72 -2.45 -8.18
C ASN A 75 -15.35 -1.09 -7.80
N ARG A 76 -15.13 -0.12 -8.71
CA ARG A 76 -15.62 1.26 -8.66
C ARG A 76 -16.54 1.53 -9.84
N PRO A 77 -17.48 2.48 -9.71
CA PRO A 77 -18.25 2.95 -10.85
C PRO A 77 -17.31 3.41 -11.96
N PHE A 78 -17.54 2.91 -13.18
CA PHE A 78 -16.73 3.23 -14.35
C PHE A 78 -16.56 4.73 -14.52
N GLU A 79 -17.64 5.51 -14.39
CA GLU A 79 -17.61 6.97 -14.55
C GLU A 79 -16.69 7.67 -13.54
N THR A 80 -16.62 7.17 -12.30
CA THR A 80 -15.70 7.71 -11.29
C THR A 80 -14.26 7.48 -11.72
N VAL A 81 -13.91 6.23 -12.07
CA VAL A 81 -12.55 5.90 -12.52
C VAL A 81 -12.19 6.68 -13.78
N ARG A 82 -13.10 6.72 -14.76
CA ARG A 82 -12.93 7.47 -16.00
C ARG A 82 -12.58 8.93 -15.74
N ARG A 83 -13.29 9.62 -14.84
CA ARG A 83 -13.00 11.03 -14.46
C ARG A 83 -11.62 11.19 -13.85
N HIS A 84 -11.21 10.31 -12.93
CA HIS A 84 -9.89 10.39 -12.29
C HIS A 84 -8.75 10.08 -13.26
N VAL A 85 -8.93 9.10 -14.14
CA VAL A 85 -7.97 8.77 -15.18
C VAL A 85 -7.83 9.91 -16.18
N HIS A 86 -8.93 10.55 -16.58
CA HIS A 86 -8.86 11.74 -17.42
C HIS A 86 -8.12 12.89 -16.77
N ALA A 87 -8.39 13.17 -15.50
CA ALA A 87 -7.64 14.19 -14.77
C ALA A 87 -6.14 13.89 -14.73
N LEU A 88 -5.72 12.61 -14.59
CA LEU A 88 -4.31 12.21 -14.66
C LEU A 88 -3.70 12.41 -16.06
N ILE A 89 -4.50 12.26 -17.12
CA ILE A 89 -4.07 12.53 -18.50
C ILE A 89 -3.94 14.03 -18.74
N ASP A 90 -4.94 14.81 -18.32
CA ASP A 90 -4.97 16.26 -18.44
C ASP A 90 -3.83 16.91 -17.62
N ASP A 91 -3.47 16.30 -16.49
CA ASP A 91 -2.32 16.67 -15.66
C ASP A 91 -0.96 16.26 -16.29
N GLY A 92 -0.95 15.58 -17.44
CA GLY A 92 0.26 15.14 -18.12
C GLY A 92 1.02 14.02 -17.40
N ILE A 93 0.39 13.32 -16.45
CA ILE A 93 0.98 12.19 -15.71
C ILE A 93 0.83 10.90 -16.50
N CYS A 94 -0.38 10.67 -17.03
CA CYS A 94 -0.74 9.50 -17.82
C CYS A 94 -0.95 9.86 -19.29
N GLN A 95 -0.93 8.86 -20.16
CA GLN A 95 -1.27 9.00 -21.58
C GLN A 95 -2.17 7.85 -22.03
N ARG A 96 -2.94 8.11 -23.09
CA ARG A 96 -3.63 7.04 -23.82
C ARG A 96 -2.63 6.32 -24.72
N VAL A 97 -2.76 5.01 -24.77
CA VAL A 97 -1.99 4.09 -25.62
C VAL A 97 -2.96 3.09 -26.26
N ASP A 98 -2.51 2.32 -27.26
CA ASP A 98 -3.37 1.46 -28.08
C ASP A 98 -4.27 0.52 -27.26
N HIS A 99 -3.80 0.04 -26.11
CA HIS A 99 -4.53 -0.88 -25.25
C HIS A 99 -5.00 -0.30 -23.90
N GLY A 100 -5.09 1.03 -23.79
CA GLY A 100 -5.71 1.69 -22.65
C GLY A 100 -4.97 2.95 -22.20
N VAL A 101 -4.59 2.97 -20.93
CA VAL A 101 -3.88 4.10 -20.31
C VAL A 101 -2.60 3.61 -19.65
N SER A 102 -1.51 4.35 -19.84
CA SER A 102 -0.23 4.10 -19.19
C SER A 102 0.29 5.35 -18.48
N VAL A 103 1.23 5.18 -17.55
CA VAL A 103 2.06 6.30 -17.08
C VAL A 103 2.99 6.71 -18.21
N ARG A 104 3.25 8.01 -18.39
CA ARG A 104 4.15 8.51 -19.42
C ARG A 104 5.61 8.24 -19.07
N SER A 105 6.44 7.97 -20.07
CA SER A 105 7.88 7.81 -19.88
C SER A 105 8.52 9.08 -19.34
N GLU A 106 8.07 10.26 -19.77
CA GLU A 106 8.57 11.55 -19.27
C GLU A 106 8.23 11.74 -17.79
N THR A 107 7.04 11.30 -17.37
CA THR A 107 6.64 11.32 -15.96
C THR A 107 7.54 10.41 -15.12
N LEU A 108 7.82 9.20 -15.59
CA LEU A 108 8.70 8.25 -14.91
C LEU A 108 10.15 8.77 -14.82
N ALA A 109 10.58 9.60 -15.77
CA ALA A 109 11.89 10.24 -15.77
C ALA A 109 11.99 11.46 -14.83
N LEU A 110 10.88 11.93 -14.26
CA LEU A 110 10.91 13.05 -13.32
C LEU A 110 11.64 12.65 -12.02
N PRO A 111 12.52 13.52 -11.46
CA PRO A 111 13.22 13.22 -10.21
C PRO A 111 12.28 12.83 -9.07
N ALA A 112 11.15 13.52 -8.92
CA ALA A 112 10.17 13.22 -7.87
C ALA A 112 9.55 11.82 -8.02
N PHE A 113 9.31 11.36 -9.25
CA PHE A 113 8.83 10.00 -9.51
C PHE A 113 9.93 8.96 -9.30
N ALA A 114 11.17 9.26 -9.68
CA ALA A 114 12.30 8.38 -9.35
C ALA A 114 12.44 8.18 -7.83
N THR A 115 12.34 9.26 -7.05
CA THR A 115 12.30 9.19 -5.57
C THR A 115 11.12 8.37 -5.07
N LEU A 116 9.92 8.53 -5.65
CA LEU A 116 8.76 7.71 -5.30
C LEU A 116 9.02 6.21 -5.51
N LEU A 117 9.54 5.83 -6.68
CA LEU A 117 9.80 4.43 -7.01
C LEU A 117 10.87 3.82 -6.09
N ARG A 118 11.93 4.59 -5.76
CA ARG A 118 12.94 4.17 -4.78
C ARG A 118 12.36 4.07 -3.36
N SER A 119 11.43 4.95 -3.00
CA SER A 119 10.72 4.82 -1.71
C SER A 119 9.86 3.56 -1.67
N LEU A 120 9.05 3.29 -2.70
CA LEU A 120 8.23 2.06 -2.77
C LEU A 120 9.09 0.81 -2.68
N HIS A 121 10.23 0.83 -3.37
CA HIS A 121 11.25 -0.20 -3.31
C HIS A 121 11.74 -0.44 -1.87
N ASP A 122 12.27 0.60 -1.23
CA ASP A 122 12.89 0.47 0.10
C ASP A 122 11.86 0.16 1.20
N HIS A 123 10.62 0.59 1.05
CA HIS A 123 9.51 0.12 1.88
C HIS A 123 9.31 -1.40 1.78
N MET A 124 9.38 -1.99 0.58
CA MET A 124 9.29 -3.43 0.40
C MET A 124 10.50 -4.16 0.99
N VAL A 125 11.72 -3.64 0.79
CA VAL A 125 12.93 -4.19 1.41
C VAL A 125 12.82 -4.18 2.93
N SER A 126 12.30 -3.10 3.52
CA SER A 126 12.06 -3.00 4.98
C SER A 126 11.08 -4.03 5.49
N VAL A 127 9.99 -4.30 4.76
CA VAL A 127 9.06 -5.38 5.13
C VAL A 127 9.81 -6.71 5.16
N ILE A 128 10.64 -7.01 4.15
CA ILE A 128 11.37 -8.28 4.07
C ILE A 128 12.44 -8.38 5.17
N GLU A 129 13.16 -7.30 5.45
CA GLU A 129 14.12 -7.22 6.55
C GLU A 129 13.43 -7.49 7.90
N ASP A 130 12.29 -6.84 8.16
CA ASP A 130 11.54 -7.02 9.41
C ASP A 130 11.04 -8.47 9.54
N LEU A 131 10.55 -9.08 8.45
CA LEU A 131 10.16 -10.49 8.43
C LEU A 131 11.35 -11.42 8.72
N SER A 132 12.52 -11.13 8.14
CA SER A 132 13.76 -11.88 8.40
C SER A 132 14.18 -11.79 9.86
N GLN A 133 14.17 -10.60 10.45
CA GLN A 133 14.54 -10.36 11.86
C GLN A 133 13.58 -11.06 12.83
N MET A 134 12.33 -11.27 12.40
CA MET A 134 11.31 -11.99 13.17
C MET A 134 11.38 -13.51 13.00
N GLY A 135 12.30 -14.03 12.18
CA GLY A 135 12.46 -15.46 11.93
C GLY A 135 11.34 -16.06 11.08
N VAL A 136 10.60 -15.23 10.33
CA VAL A 136 9.61 -15.72 9.37
C VAL A 136 10.36 -16.44 8.24
N PRO A 137 10.00 -17.69 7.88
CA PRO A 137 10.65 -18.38 6.77
C PRO A 137 10.48 -17.60 5.46
N LEU A 138 11.60 -17.16 4.88
CA LEU A 138 11.63 -16.46 3.61
C LEU A 138 11.89 -17.43 2.44
N PRO A 139 11.53 -17.05 1.19
CA PRO A 139 11.86 -17.85 0.02
C PRO A 139 13.38 -18.09 -0.12
N PRO A 140 13.79 -19.15 -0.85
CA PRO A 140 15.20 -19.40 -1.09
C PRO A 140 15.84 -18.30 -1.96
N ASN A 141 17.13 -18.07 -1.75
CA ASN A 141 17.93 -17.18 -2.58
C ASN A 141 18.27 -17.81 -3.92
N HIS A 142 18.44 -16.95 -4.92
CA HIS A 142 19.01 -17.33 -6.21
C HIS A 142 20.30 -16.55 -6.43
N VAL A 143 21.40 -17.07 -5.87
CA VAL A 143 22.73 -16.40 -5.85
C VAL A 143 23.32 -16.14 -7.24
N ASP A 144 22.83 -16.85 -8.26
CA ASP A 144 23.33 -16.74 -9.64
C ASP A 144 22.61 -15.67 -10.47
N ARG A 145 21.74 -14.87 -9.87
CA ARG A 145 20.95 -13.84 -10.58
C ARG A 145 21.32 -12.43 -10.11
N PHE A 146 21.40 -11.51 -11.08
CA PHE A 146 21.50 -10.08 -10.79
C PHE A 146 20.21 -9.58 -10.16
N TYR A 147 20.34 -8.73 -9.15
CA TYR A 147 19.22 -8.12 -8.48
C TYR A 147 18.52 -7.10 -9.39
N ASP A 148 17.22 -7.27 -9.60
CA ASP A 148 16.35 -6.30 -10.28
C ASP A 148 15.46 -5.53 -9.29
N PRO A 149 15.74 -4.24 -9.05
CA PRO A 149 14.90 -3.37 -8.22
C PRO A 149 13.45 -3.23 -8.73
N ASN A 150 13.21 -3.36 -10.04
CA ASN A 150 11.87 -3.14 -10.59
C ASN A 150 10.89 -4.23 -10.18
N ALA A 151 11.34 -5.49 -10.06
CA ALA A 151 10.54 -6.56 -9.48
C ALA A 151 10.12 -6.23 -8.03
N THR A 152 11.02 -5.61 -7.25
CA THR A 152 10.76 -5.18 -5.86
C THR A 152 9.75 -4.02 -5.81
N ILE A 153 9.84 -3.04 -6.71
CA ILE A 153 8.86 -1.96 -6.85
C ILE A 153 7.48 -2.52 -7.18
N ALA A 154 7.40 -3.45 -8.13
CA ALA A 154 6.12 -4.03 -8.52
C ALA A 154 5.48 -4.86 -7.39
N ALA A 155 6.30 -5.62 -6.65
CA ALA A 155 5.87 -6.30 -5.44
C ALA A 155 5.33 -5.31 -4.39
N ALA A 156 5.98 -4.16 -4.23
CA ALA A 156 5.51 -3.10 -3.35
C ALA A 156 4.11 -2.61 -3.78
N ILE A 157 3.91 -2.34 -5.06
CA ILE A 157 2.63 -1.87 -5.60
C ILE A 157 1.53 -2.92 -5.44
N ASP A 158 1.83 -4.19 -5.74
CA ASP A 158 0.91 -5.32 -5.52
C ASP A 158 0.46 -5.36 -4.05
N LEU A 159 1.41 -5.20 -3.11
CA LEU A 159 1.13 -5.23 -1.68
C LEU A 159 0.34 -4.00 -1.20
N VAL A 160 0.61 -2.80 -1.74
CA VAL A 160 -0.14 -1.56 -1.45
C VAL A 160 -1.60 -1.66 -1.89
N LEU A 161 -1.85 -2.30 -3.03
CA LEU A 161 -3.20 -2.42 -3.59
C LEU A 161 -4.00 -3.60 -3.01
N ALA A 162 -3.32 -4.59 -2.43
CA ALA A 162 -3.94 -5.81 -1.91
C ALA A 162 -5.12 -5.62 -0.94
N PRO A 163 -5.14 -4.63 0.00
CA PRO A 163 -6.29 -4.44 0.89
C PRO A 163 -7.61 -4.24 0.16
N PHE A 164 -7.55 -3.60 -1.00
CA PHE A 164 -8.73 -3.34 -1.81
C PHE A 164 -9.31 -4.60 -2.45
N ASP A 165 -8.61 -5.72 -2.40
CA ASP A 165 -9.11 -7.01 -2.84
C ASP A 165 -9.64 -7.85 -1.67
N TYR A 166 -8.93 -7.90 -0.54
CA TYR A 166 -9.23 -8.88 0.51
C TYR A 166 -10.09 -8.39 1.68
N ILE A 167 -10.15 -7.07 1.96
CA ILE A 167 -10.93 -6.52 3.10
C ILE A 167 -12.10 -5.65 2.66
N ARG A 168 -12.24 -5.39 1.36
CA ARG A 168 -13.27 -4.54 0.76
C ARG A 168 -14.67 -4.81 1.28
N ASP A 169 -15.11 -6.06 1.24
CA ASP A 169 -16.50 -6.43 1.56
C ASP A 169 -16.85 -6.23 3.04
N ALA A 170 -15.85 -5.98 3.89
CA ALA A 170 -16.05 -5.61 5.29
C ALA A 170 -16.37 -4.11 5.48
N HIS A 171 -16.31 -3.29 4.43
CA HIS A 171 -16.47 -1.83 4.51
C HIS A 171 -17.57 -1.30 3.60
N ALA A 172 -18.30 -0.30 4.08
CA ALA A 172 -19.39 0.34 3.33
C ALA A 172 -18.88 1.18 2.14
N SER A 173 -17.65 1.66 2.24
CA SER A 173 -17.01 2.44 1.19
C SER A 173 -15.49 2.22 1.22
N TRP A 174 -14.83 2.49 0.11
CA TRP A 174 -13.37 2.50 0.06
C TRP A 174 -12.77 3.55 1.01
N LEU A 175 -13.40 4.72 1.15
CA LEU A 175 -12.93 5.75 2.07
C LEU A 175 -13.04 5.26 3.52
N GLU A 176 -14.12 4.55 3.86
CA GLU A 176 -14.26 3.88 5.16
C GLU A 176 -13.13 2.85 5.36
N LEU A 177 -12.80 2.06 4.35
CA LEU A 177 -11.66 1.12 4.40
C LEU A 177 -10.37 1.86 4.72
N VAL A 178 -10.01 2.90 3.97
CA VAL A 178 -8.76 3.66 4.17
C VAL A 178 -8.74 4.28 5.57
N VAL A 179 -9.86 4.87 6.02
CA VAL A 179 -10.00 5.47 7.34
C VAL A 179 -9.83 4.43 8.45
N VAL A 180 -10.58 3.33 8.40
CA VAL A 180 -10.54 2.27 9.43
C VAL A 180 -9.19 1.56 9.44
N HIS A 181 -8.61 1.27 8.28
CA HIS A 181 -7.28 0.68 8.15
C HIS A 181 -6.20 1.59 8.74
N THR A 182 -6.30 2.90 8.52
CA THR A 182 -5.39 3.88 9.12
C THR A 182 -5.56 3.97 10.63
N VAL A 183 -6.79 3.96 11.15
CA VAL A 183 -7.06 3.93 12.59
C VAL A 183 -6.49 2.67 13.24
N ALA A 184 -6.67 1.50 12.64
CA ALA A 184 -6.12 0.25 13.15
C ALA A 184 -4.59 0.26 13.16
N THR A 185 -3.97 0.78 12.10
CA THR A 185 -2.51 0.86 11.96
C THR A 185 -1.89 1.88 12.93
N ALA A 186 -2.53 3.06 13.06
CA ALA A 186 -2.12 4.08 14.03
C ALA A 186 -2.31 3.59 15.47
N GLY A 187 -3.40 2.89 15.76
CA GLY A 187 -3.68 2.32 17.08
C GLY A 187 -2.61 1.32 17.53
N ALA A 188 -2.05 0.56 16.59
CA ALA A 188 -1.02 -0.43 16.86
C ALA A 188 0.43 0.11 16.80
N ARG A 189 0.65 1.42 16.59
CA ARG A 189 1.99 1.97 16.31
C ARG A 189 3.05 1.67 17.37
N LYS A 190 2.71 1.72 18.67
CA LYS A 190 3.63 1.36 19.76
C LYS A 190 3.95 -0.14 19.74
N ILE A 191 2.92 -0.97 19.58
CA ILE A 191 3.04 -2.43 19.51
C ILE A 191 3.90 -2.85 18.32
N THR A 192 3.76 -2.20 17.16
CA THR A 192 4.55 -2.52 15.96
C THR A 192 6.03 -2.15 16.12
N ARG A 193 6.34 -1.07 16.84
CA ARG A 193 7.71 -0.58 17.07
C ARG A 193 8.44 -1.32 18.19
N ASP A 194 7.71 -1.94 19.11
CA ASP A 194 8.26 -2.71 20.22
C ASP A 194 8.46 -4.18 19.79
N PRO A 195 9.70 -4.71 19.79
CA PRO A 195 9.97 -6.09 19.36
C PRO A 195 9.28 -7.16 20.20
N GLU A 196 9.12 -6.94 21.51
CA GLU A 196 8.49 -7.89 22.42
C GLU A 196 6.98 -7.91 22.21
N LEU A 197 6.35 -6.72 22.19
CA LEU A 197 4.90 -6.61 21.96
C LEU A 197 4.52 -7.07 20.55
N SER A 198 5.36 -6.76 19.55
CA SER A 198 5.13 -7.20 18.17
C SER A 198 5.12 -8.73 18.06
N ARG A 199 6.01 -9.41 18.80
CA ARG A 199 6.04 -10.87 18.93
C ARG A 199 4.83 -11.42 19.67
N ARG A 200 4.54 -10.86 20.85
CA ARG A 200 3.44 -11.32 21.72
C ARG A 200 2.07 -11.24 21.06
N TYR A 201 1.79 -10.15 20.36
CA TYR A 201 0.53 -9.96 19.63
C TYR A 201 0.69 -10.31 18.15
N GLY A 202 1.61 -11.21 17.82
CA GLY A 202 2.01 -11.48 16.45
C GLY A 202 1.01 -12.31 15.64
N GLU A 203 0.21 -13.11 16.30
CA GLU A 203 -0.76 -13.99 15.64
C GLU A 203 -2.03 -13.25 15.21
N ALA A 204 -2.69 -13.76 14.16
CA ALA A 204 -3.88 -13.14 13.59
C ALA A 204 -5.11 -13.20 14.52
N ASP A 205 -5.17 -14.21 15.40
CA ASP A 205 -6.23 -14.42 16.38
C ASP A 205 -5.97 -13.69 17.72
N THR A 206 -4.75 -13.20 17.91
CA THR A 206 -4.29 -12.60 19.16
C THR A 206 -4.27 -11.08 19.03
N ALA A 207 -5.47 -10.48 19.04
CA ALA A 207 -5.63 -9.04 18.98
C ALA A 207 -5.01 -8.36 20.22
N PRO A 208 -4.25 -7.25 20.05
CA PRO A 208 -3.74 -6.48 21.18
C PRO A 208 -4.90 -5.92 22.03
N PRO A 209 -4.83 -6.06 23.37
CA PRO A 209 -5.73 -5.40 24.30
C PRO A 209 -5.90 -3.91 24.02
N GLU A 210 -7.10 -3.38 24.29
CA GLU A 210 -7.44 -1.98 23.99
C GLU A 210 -6.57 -0.95 24.71
N ASP A 211 -6.17 -1.23 25.94
CA ASP A 211 -5.30 -0.40 26.77
C ASP A 211 -3.87 -0.27 26.21
N LEU A 212 -3.43 -1.21 25.37
CA LEU A 212 -2.16 -1.14 24.66
C LEU A 212 -2.26 -0.41 23.31
N ARG A 213 -3.48 -0.08 22.86
CA ARG A 213 -3.73 0.60 21.59
C ARG A 213 -3.90 2.10 21.82
N GLU A 214 -3.33 2.89 20.92
CA GLU A 214 -3.33 4.35 21.10
C GLU A 214 -4.35 5.05 20.20
N PRO A 215 -5.34 5.77 20.75
CA PRO A 215 -6.31 6.50 19.95
C PRO A 215 -5.63 7.49 19.00
N ILE A 216 -6.24 7.70 17.83
CA ILE A 216 -5.84 8.75 16.88
C ILE A 216 -6.94 9.81 16.80
N ALA A 217 -6.54 11.09 16.87
CA ALA A 217 -7.48 12.20 16.70
C ALA A 217 -7.95 12.29 15.24
N ILE A 218 -9.22 12.65 15.01
CA ILE A 218 -9.76 12.81 13.65
C ILE A 218 -8.99 13.89 12.86
N THR A 219 -8.54 14.95 13.54
CA THR A 219 -7.73 16.01 12.92
C THR A 219 -6.39 15.50 12.43
N VAL A 220 -5.70 14.70 13.24
CA VAL A 220 -4.45 14.02 12.84
C VAL A 220 -4.73 13.09 11.67
N LEU A 221 -5.76 12.26 11.76
CA LEU A 221 -6.17 11.34 10.69
C LEU A 221 -6.44 12.05 9.35
N ALA A 222 -7.16 13.18 9.38
CA ALA A 222 -7.43 13.99 8.20
C ALA A 222 -6.15 14.59 7.59
N ARG A 223 -5.22 15.08 8.43
CA ARG A 223 -3.93 15.57 7.96
C ARG A 223 -3.07 14.45 7.37
N THR A 224 -2.99 13.31 8.05
CA THR A 224 -2.25 12.12 7.58
C THR A 224 -2.76 11.68 6.22
N LEU A 225 -4.07 11.47 6.08
CA LEU A 225 -4.69 11.00 4.84
C LEU A 225 -4.81 12.06 3.74
N ARG A 226 -4.43 13.31 4.01
CA ARG A 226 -4.59 14.46 3.10
C ARG A 226 -6.04 14.63 2.63
N MET A 227 -6.99 14.35 3.51
CA MET A 227 -8.43 14.44 3.26
C MET A 227 -9.05 15.61 4.02
N SER A 228 -10.23 16.07 3.60
CA SER A 228 -10.95 17.09 4.37
C SER A 228 -11.39 16.52 5.72
N TYR A 229 -11.35 17.36 6.77
CA TYR A 229 -11.85 16.96 8.10
C TYR A 229 -13.29 16.47 8.03
N SER A 230 -14.16 17.15 7.25
CA SER A 230 -15.56 16.77 7.10
C SER A 230 -15.74 15.37 6.49
N THR A 231 -14.91 15.01 5.51
CA THR A 231 -14.91 13.68 4.89
C THR A 231 -14.49 12.62 5.89
N VAL A 232 -13.34 12.80 6.55
CA VAL A 232 -12.84 11.83 7.53
C VAL A 232 -13.81 11.69 8.71
N ARG A 233 -14.33 12.81 9.22
CA ARG A 233 -15.33 12.80 10.30
C ARG A 233 -16.56 11.96 9.92
N ARG A 234 -17.09 12.15 8.70
CA ARG A 234 -18.25 11.39 8.22
C ARG A 234 -17.97 9.88 8.14
N GLU A 235 -16.83 9.48 7.57
CA GLU A 235 -16.46 8.05 7.49
C GLU A 235 -16.23 7.46 8.89
N VAL A 236 -15.64 8.23 9.81
CA VAL A 236 -15.48 7.82 11.22
C VAL A 236 -16.84 7.65 11.90
N GLU A 237 -17.77 8.58 11.74
CA GLU A 237 -19.12 8.49 12.32
C GLU A 237 -19.88 7.27 11.79
N SER A 238 -19.80 6.99 10.48
CA SER A 238 -20.32 5.76 9.86
C SER A 238 -19.69 4.49 10.46
N ALA A 239 -18.36 4.49 10.60
CA ALA A 239 -17.63 3.34 11.13
C ALA A 239 -17.91 3.12 12.63
N VAL A 240 -18.17 4.19 13.40
CA VAL A 240 -18.62 4.10 14.80
C VAL A 240 -20.04 3.54 14.87
N ALA A 241 -20.96 4.06 14.05
CA ALA A 241 -22.35 3.58 14.01
C ALA A 241 -22.46 2.10 13.64
N SER A 242 -21.55 1.60 12.79
CA SER A 242 -21.45 0.18 12.42
C SER A 242 -20.58 -0.67 13.35
N GLY A 243 -20.10 -0.11 14.48
CA GLY A 243 -19.35 -0.83 15.51
C GLY A 243 -17.90 -1.18 15.12
N LYS A 244 -17.38 -0.66 14.01
CA LYS A 244 -15.99 -0.89 13.58
C LYS A 244 -14.98 -0.07 14.38
N LEU A 245 -15.37 1.17 14.70
CA LEU A 245 -14.59 2.09 15.51
C LEU A 245 -15.34 2.42 16.81
N THR A 246 -14.59 2.81 17.83
CA THR A 246 -15.12 3.41 19.07
C THR A 246 -14.43 4.74 19.35
N ARG A 247 -15.12 5.61 20.09
CA ARG A 247 -14.56 6.86 20.62
C ARG A 247 -13.73 6.53 21.86
N ALA A 248 -12.49 7.00 21.89
CA ALA A 248 -11.58 6.77 23.00
C ALA A 248 -10.83 8.07 23.33
N GLY A 249 -11.17 8.70 24.46
CA GLY A 249 -10.69 10.03 24.82
C GLY A 249 -10.96 11.06 23.72
N HIS A 250 -9.92 11.75 23.25
CA HIS A 250 -9.99 12.72 22.16
C HIS A 250 -9.85 12.11 20.75
N GLY A 251 -9.77 10.78 20.64
CA GLY A 251 -9.54 10.07 19.39
C GLY A 251 -10.53 8.96 19.11
N VAL A 252 -10.13 8.10 18.18
CA VAL A 252 -10.85 6.88 17.81
C VAL A 252 -9.91 5.68 17.78
N LEU A 253 -10.49 4.51 18.04
CA LEU A 253 -9.83 3.20 18.00
C LEU A 253 -10.68 2.22 17.20
N ALA A 254 -10.04 1.23 16.57
CA ALA A 254 -10.76 0.05 16.07
C ALA A 254 -11.30 -0.77 17.25
N THR A 255 -12.50 -1.33 17.16
CA THR A 255 -13.06 -2.14 18.25
C THR A 255 -12.45 -3.55 18.28
N ASP A 256 -12.42 -4.18 19.45
CA ASP A 256 -12.04 -5.60 19.54
C ASP A 256 -12.99 -6.49 18.72
N ALA A 257 -14.29 -6.18 18.73
CA ALA A 257 -15.30 -6.89 17.95
C ALA A 257 -14.98 -6.86 16.45
N TYR A 258 -14.54 -5.71 15.93
CA TYR A 258 -14.11 -5.58 14.54
C TYR A 258 -12.82 -6.34 14.27
N LEU A 259 -11.77 -6.13 15.08
CA LEU A 259 -10.47 -6.77 14.90
C LEU A 259 -10.53 -8.30 14.96
N ARG A 260 -11.45 -8.85 15.77
CA ARG A 260 -11.68 -10.29 15.92
C ARG A 260 -12.80 -10.84 15.03
N SER A 261 -13.44 -9.99 14.22
CA SER A 261 -14.50 -10.45 13.32
C SER A 261 -13.97 -11.43 12.29
N ALA A 262 -14.80 -12.40 11.90
CA ALA A 262 -14.41 -13.42 10.93
C ALA A 262 -13.90 -12.80 9.61
N ALA A 263 -14.50 -11.70 9.16
CA ALA A 263 -14.07 -10.99 7.96
C ALA A 263 -12.63 -10.47 8.07
N ILE A 264 -12.26 -9.88 9.22
CA ILE A 264 -10.92 -9.30 9.43
C ILE A 264 -9.87 -10.39 9.67
N VAL A 265 -10.21 -11.45 10.40
CA VAL A 265 -9.32 -12.61 10.57
C VAL A 265 -9.05 -13.30 9.22
N GLN A 266 -10.08 -13.51 8.40
CA GLN A 266 -9.93 -14.06 7.04
C GLN A 266 -9.13 -13.13 6.12
N ALA A 267 -9.37 -11.82 6.19
CA ALA A 267 -8.59 -10.81 5.48
C ALA A 267 -7.10 -10.88 5.86
N GLY A 268 -6.79 -11.06 7.15
CA GLY A 268 -5.42 -11.26 7.64
C GLY A 268 -4.77 -12.52 7.06
N ALA A 269 -5.49 -13.65 7.02
CA ALA A 269 -5.01 -14.88 6.41
C ALA A 269 -4.73 -14.71 4.90
N ARG A 270 -5.65 -14.04 4.17
CA ARG A 270 -5.47 -13.71 2.74
C ARG A 270 -4.28 -12.78 2.53
N ALA A 271 -4.09 -11.78 3.38
CA ALA A 271 -2.96 -10.85 3.31
C ALA A 271 -1.63 -11.59 3.52
N THR A 272 -1.54 -12.51 4.48
CA THR A 272 -0.36 -13.35 4.71
C THR A 272 -0.07 -14.24 3.49
N ALA A 273 -1.08 -14.92 2.94
CA ALA A 273 -0.92 -15.76 1.75
C ALA A 273 -0.50 -14.94 0.52
N HIS A 274 -1.08 -13.74 0.35
CA HIS A 274 -0.72 -12.82 -0.72
C HIS A 274 0.72 -12.32 -0.57
N CYS A 275 1.13 -11.91 0.63
CA CYS A 275 2.51 -11.52 0.93
C CYS A 275 3.48 -12.66 0.59
N ALA A 276 3.22 -13.89 1.05
CA ALA A 276 4.05 -15.05 0.71
C ALA A 276 4.13 -15.30 -0.81
N HIS A 277 3.03 -15.10 -1.54
CA HIS A 277 3.02 -15.21 -3.00
C HIS A 277 3.87 -14.13 -3.67
N VAL A 278 3.73 -12.87 -3.24
CA VAL A 278 4.54 -11.74 -3.74
C VAL A 278 6.03 -11.98 -3.48
N LEU A 279 6.40 -12.42 -2.29
CA LEU A 279 7.80 -12.73 -1.95
C LEU A 279 8.39 -13.82 -2.86
N ARG A 280 7.65 -14.90 -3.14
CA ARG A 280 8.13 -15.97 -4.05
C ARG A 280 8.46 -15.46 -5.46
N ARG A 281 7.79 -14.40 -5.92
CA ARG A 281 8.05 -13.80 -7.24
C ARG A 281 9.35 -12.98 -7.29
N LEU A 282 9.87 -12.56 -6.15
CA LEU A 282 11.12 -11.77 -6.07
C LEU A 282 12.38 -12.64 -6.19
N GLY A 283 12.31 -13.92 -5.82
CA GLY A 283 13.44 -14.86 -5.93
C GLY A 283 14.02 -14.93 -7.35
N PRO A 284 13.20 -15.17 -8.40
CA PRO A 284 13.65 -15.13 -9.78
C PRO A 284 14.27 -13.80 -10.24
N GLY A 285 13.96 -12.69 -9.55
CA GLY A 285 14.52 -11.36 -9.79
C GLY A 285 15.83 -11.08 -9.02
N GLY A 286 16.45 -12.10 -8.42
CA GLY A 286 17.73 -11.97 -7.73
C GLY A 286 17.67 -11.27 -6.36
N PHE A 287 16.48 -11.18 -5.74
CA PHE A 287 16.36 -10.64 -4.39
C PHE A 287 17.13 -11.51 -3.37
N ARG A 288 17.86 -10.86 -2.46
CA ARG A 288 18.69 -11.52 -1.43
C ARG A 288 17.95 -11.59 -0.09
N PHE A 289 17.19 -12.66 0.11
CA PHE A 289 16.46 -12.94 1.35
C PHE A 289 17.38 -13.29 2.54
N ASP A 290 18.59 -13.79 2.30
CA ASP A 290 19.59 -14.01 3.36
C ASP A 290 20.18 -12.71 3.90
N ASN A 291 20.21 -11.67 3.08
CA ASN A 291 20.78 -10.38 3.43
C ASN A 291 19.97 -9.22 2.80
N PRO A 292 18.73 -8.98 3.27
CA PRO A 292 17.84 -7.99 2.66
C PRO A 292 18.41 -6.57 2.68
N THR A 293 19.27 -6.25 3.65
CA THR A 293 19.86 -4.91 3.79
C THR A 293 20.76 -4.53 2.61
N HIS A 294 21.32 -5.49 1.88
CA HIS A 294 22.08 -5.25 0.66
C HIS A 294 21.22 -4.84 -0.54
N CYS A 295 19.90 -5.02 -0.46
CA CYS A 295 18.99 -4.67 -1.54
C CYS A 295 18.55 -3.21 -1.48
N TYR A 296 18.68 -2.50 -0.35
CA TYR A 296 18.27 -1.09 -0.24
C TYR A 296 18.94 -0.20 -1.29
N LEU A 297 18.15 0.74 -1.82
CA LEU A 297 18.64 1.76 -2.75
C LEU A 297 19.10 3.02 -2.01
N ASP A 298 18.29 3.50 -1.06
CA ASP A 298 18.53 4.71 -0.27
C ASP A 298 18.57 4.42 1.25
N GLY A 299 18.07 3.25 1.66
CA GLY A 299 18.16 2.73 3.03
C GLY A 299 16.81 2.47 3.67
N LYS A 300 16.81 2.01 4.93
CA LYS A 300 15.57 1.69 5.64
C LYS A 300 14.72 2.97 5.84
N PRO A 301 13.48 3.02 5.32
CA PRO A 301 12.61 4.17 5.51
C PRO A 301 12.21 4.33 6.98
N ALA A 302 11.98 5.56 7.40
CA ALA A 302 11.46 5.84 8.73
C ALA A 302 10.02 5.34 8.88
N PHE A 303 9.64 4.88 10.07
CA PHE A 303 8.26 4.53 10.36
C PHE A 303 7.34 5.75 10.18
N LEU A 304 6.15 5.51 9.62
CA LEU A 304 5.11 6.52 9.53
C LEU A 304 4.79 7.11 10.90
N THR A 305 4.87 8.44 11.03
CA THR A 305 4.47 9.15 12.23
C THR A 305 3.05 9.72 12.09
N PHE A 306 2.35 9.79 13.22
CA PHE A 306 0.94 10.23 13.29
C PHE A 306 0.91 11.45 14.19
N ASP A 307 1.52 12.52 13.71
CA ASP A 307 1.77 13.75 14.46
C ASP A 307 0.86 14.85 13.98
#